data_AF-A0A4Y2EHU0-F1
#
_entry.id   AF-A0A4Y2EHU0-F1
#
_cell.length_a   1.000
_cell.length_b   1.000
_cell.length_c   1.000
_cell.angle_alpha   90.00
_cell.angle_beta   90.00
_cell.angle_gamma   90.00
#
_symmetry.space_group_name_H-M   'P 1'
#
loop_
_entity.id
_entity.type
_entity.pdbx_description
1 polymer ?
#
loop_
_entity_poly.entity_id
_entity_poly.type
_entity_poly.pdbx_seq_one_letter_code
_entity_poly.pdbx_strand_id
1 'polypeptide(L)'
;MLPQLQNQANCYFISEPNLDTTVKKFFELESLPGDSREITKSEEEIYCEGHFVKIYKRDQTGRIIVQLPLKENAESVLGRSKESAIKRLNGIWNKLNKNNTMETLYKEFMREYENLGHMEEIKNENMGKVNYYIPHHAIYKPEKTSTSLRIVFDAGAKTTSGVSLNSIFLNGGIIQQILFSIVSRFRTQK
;
A
#
# COMPACT_ATOMS: atom_id res chain seq x y z
N MET A 1 38.48 57.00 -15.64
CA MET A 1 38.96 55.63 -15.41
C MET A 1 37.93 54.96 -14.49
N LEU A 2 37.00 54.18 -15.04
CA LEU A 2 36.00 53.43 -14.27
C LEU A 2 36.50 51.98 -14.14
N PRO A 3 36.45 51.34 -12.96
CA PRO A 3 36.82 49.94 -12.83
C PRO A 3 35.74 49.05 -13.46
N GLN A 4 36.16 48.14 -14.34
CA GLN A 4 35.29 47.11 -14.91
C GLN A 4 34.89 46.11 -13.83
N LEU A 5 33.59 46.00 -13.55
CA LEU A 5 33.01 44.92 -12.75
C LEU A 5 33.05 43.62 -13.58
N GLN A 6 33.94 42.70 -13.20
CA GLN A 6 33.93 41.34 -13.73
C GLN A 6 32.71 40.59 -13.16
N ASN A 7 31.78 40.23 -14.03
CA ASN A 7 30.64 39.39 -13.71
C ASN A 7 31.10 37.93 -13.65
N GLN A 8 31.49 37.43 -12.47
CA GLN A 8 31.73 36.00 -12.26
C GLN A 8 30.41 35.32 -11.92
N ALA A 9 29.92 34.48 -12.84
CA ALA A 9 28.86 33.54 -12.55
C ALA A 9 29.46 32.34 -11.80
N ASN A 10 29.32 32.34 -10.47
CA ASN A 10 29.71 31.20 -9.64
C ASN A 10 28.62 30.14 -9.71
N CYS A 11 28.92 28.99 -10.32
CA CYS A 11 28.05 27.81 -10.27
C CYS A 11 28.54 26.90 -9.13
N TYR A 12 27.73 26.76 -8.09
CA TYR A 12 28.01 25.88 -6.97
C TYR A 12 27.40 24.50 -7.23
N PHE A 13 28.25 23.50 -7.46
CA PHE A 13 27.82 22.10 -7.48
C PHE A 13 27.80 21.59 -6.04
N ILE A 14 26.60 21.50 -5.44
CA ILE A 14 26.42 20.86 -4.13
C ILE A 14 26.32 19.36 -4.40
N SER A 15 27.44 18.66 -4.24
CA SER A 15 27.48 17.21 -4.13
C SER A 15 27.22 16.85 -2.67
N GLU A 16 25.97 16.59 -2.29
CA GLU A 16 25.72 15.86 -1.05
C GLU A 16 25.90 14.35 -1.34
N PRO A 17 26.88 13.68 -0.72
CA PRO A 17 27.23 12.30 -1.07
C PRO A 17 26.23 11.27 -0.54
N ASN A 18 25.26 11.68 0.28
CA ASN A 18 24.37 10.77 1.00
C ASN A 18 22.92 11.25 0.93
N LEU A 19 22.11 10.55 0.11
CA LEU A 19 20.70 10.83 -0.08
C LEU A 19 19.91 10.82 1.23
N ASP A 20 20.19 9.89 2.14
CA ASP A 20 19.47 9.81 3.42
C ASP A 20 19.67 11.09 4.25
N THR A 21 20.89 11.64 4.23
CA THR A 21 21.22 12.89 4.93
C THR A 21 20.51 14.08 4.30
N THR A 22 20.51 14.17 2.97
CA THR A 22 19.83 15.25 2.25
C THR A 22 18.32 15.21 2.48
N VAL A 23 17.72 14.02 2.38
CA VAL A 23 16.29 13.81 2.63
C VAL A 23 15.94 14.13 4.08
N LYS A 24 16.76 13.71 5.04
CA LYS A 24 16.56 14.03 6.45
C LYS A 24 16.61 15.54 6.70
N LYS A 25 17.64 16.24 6.19
CA LYS A 25 17.76 17.71 6.29
C LYS A 25 16.59 18.41 5.63
N PHE A 26 16.13 17.92 4.48
CA PHE A 26 14.96 18.47 3.80
C PHE A 26 13.72 18.41 4.70
N PHE A 27 13.43 17.24 5.28
CA PHE A 27 12.29 17.10 6.19
C PHE A 27 12.44 17.89 7.49
N GLU A 28 13.66 18.01 8.03
CA GLU A 28 13.94 18.87 9.20
C GLU A 28 13.65 20.35 8.89
N LEU A 29 14.07 20.84 7.72
CA LEU A 29 13.82 22.22 7.28
C LEU A 29 12.34 22.48 6.98
N GLU A 30 11.60 21.49 6.48
CA GLU A 30 10.16 21.62 6.22
C GLU A 30 9.29 21.48 7.48
N SER A 31 9.85 20.99 8.59
CA SER A 31 9.11 20.76 9.84
C SER A 31 8.94 22.06 10.64
N LEU A 32 7.72 22.34 11.11
CA LEU A 32 7.43 23.46 12.01
C LEU A 32 7.35 23.01 13.49
N PRO A 33 7.58 23.92 14.45
CA PRO A 33 7.27 23.65 15.85
C PRO A 33 5.78 23.28 16.01
N GLY A 34 5.52 22.05 16.46
CA GLY A 34 4.16 21.48 16.56
C GLY A 34 3.82 20.41 15.50
N ASP A 35 4.67 20.19 14.48
CA ASP A 35 4.52 19.07 13.53
C ASP A 35 4.87 17.71 14.17
N SER A 36 5.55 17.72 15.32
CA SER A 36 5.87 16.51 16.08
C SER A 36 4.61 15.90 16.66
N ARG A 37 4.09 14.84 16.00
CA ARG A 37 2.97 14.05 16.50
C ARG A 37 3.25 13.22 17.75
N GLU A 38 4.47 13.24 18.27
CA GLU A 38 4.86 12.37 19.40
C GLU A 38 3.98 12.55 20.65
N ILE A 39 3.39 13.73 20.84
CA ILE A 39 2.56 14.05 22.01
C ILE A 39 1.09 13.60 21.83
N THR A 40 0.67 13.22 20.61
CA THR A 40 -0.76 12.96 20.28
C THR A 40 -1.04 11.57 19.67
N LYS A 41 -0.09 10.63 19.71
CA LYS A 41 -0.32 9.29 19.16
C LYS A 41 -1.30 8.51 20.03
N SER A 42 -2.32 7.92 19.40
CA SER A 42 -3.21 6.94 20.01
C SER A 42 -2.47 5.64 20.34
N GLU A 43 -3.04 4.82 21.22
CA GLU A 43 -2.50 3.49 21.54
C GLU A 43 -2.36 2.59 20.30
N GLU A 44 -3.30 2.67 19.36
CA GLU A 44 -3.23 1.95 18.08
C GLU A 44 -2.02 2.39 17.24
N GLU A 45 -1.75 3.70 17.16
CA GLU A 45 -0.62 4.24 16.41
C GLU A 45 0.71 3.81 17.02
N ILE A 46 0.83 3.87 18.35
CA ILE A 46 2.02 3.41 19.08
C ILE A 46 2.26 1.91 18.81
N TYR A 47 1.20 1.10 18.89
CA TYR A 47 1.29 -0.33 18.60
C TYR A 47 1.73 -0.59 17.16
N CYS A 48 1.12 0.08 16.17
CA CYS A 48 1.43 -0.12 14.76
C CYS A 48 2.85 0.30 14.40
N GLU A 49 3.35 1.39 14.98
CA GLU A 49 4.73 1.83 14.81
C GLU A 49 5.72 0.83 15.43
N GLY A 50 5.44 0.37 16.66
CA GLY A 50 6.24 -0.68 17.30
C GLY A 50 6.25 -1.99 16.50
N HIS A 51 5.09 -2.38 15.96
CA HIS A 51 4.94 -3.53 15.06
C HIS A 51 5.77 -3.37 13.78
N PHE A 52 5.70 -2.20 13.16
CA PHE A 52 6.50 -1.87 11.98
C PHE A 52 7.99 -2.01 12.28
N VAL A 53 8.50 -1.34 13.32
CA VAL A 53 9.93 -1.37 13.68
C VAL A 53 10.41 -2.80 14.00
N LYS A 54 9.55 -3.64 14.58
CA LYS A 54 9.90 -5.01 14.92
C LYS A 54 9.99 -5.94 13.71
N ILE A 55 9.14 -5.74 12.69
CA ILE A 55 8.91 -6.75 11.63
C ILE A 55 9.38 -6.26 10.26
N TYR A 56 9.65 -4.96 10.09
CA TYR A 56 10.19 -4.46 8.84
C TYR A 56 11.53 -5.14 8.53
N LYS A 57 11.72 -5.48 7.27
CA LYS A 57 13.01 -5.90 6.73
C LYS A 57 13.15 -5.38 5.31
N ARG A 58 14.39 -5.25 4.86
CA ARG A 58 14.70 -5.01 3.44
C ARG A 58 15.25 -6.30 2.84
N ASP A 59 14.77 -6.65 1.66
CA ASP A 59 15.36 -7.75 0.91
C ASP A 59 16.65 -7.32 0.21
N GLN A 60 17.30 -8.26 -0.49
CA GLN A 60 18.55 -8.02 -1.22
C GLN A 60 18.39 -7.03 -2.38
N THR A 61 17.16 -6.77 -2.84
CA THR A 61 16.84 -5.80 -3.89
C THR A 61 16.50 -4.41 -3.32
N GLY A 62 16.46 -4.26 -1.99
CA GLY A 62 16.08 -3.04 -1.30
C GLY A 62 14.58 -2.85 -1.10
N ARG A 63 13.74 -3.84 -1.44
CA ARG A 63 12.28 -3.77 -1.21
C ARG A 63 11.98 -3.92 0.27
N ILE A 64 11.04 -3.10 0.75
CA ILE A 64 10.55 -3.17 2.12
C ILE A 64 9.52 -4.31 2.21
N ILE A 65 9.77 -5.25 3.10
CA ILE A 65 8.85 -6.32 3.46
C ILE A 65 8.37 -6.04 4.87
N VAL A 66 7.06 -5.92 5.04
CA VAL A 66 6.41 -5.64 6.32
C VAL A 66 5.16 -6.52 6.44
N GLN A 67 4.89 -6.98 7.66
CA GLN A 67 3.64 -7.66 7.97
C GLN A 67 2.59 -6.62 8.35
N LEU A 68 1.37 -6.79 7.86
CA LEU A 68 0.27 -5.89 8.21
C LEU A 68 -0.17 -6.13 9.67
N PRO A 69 -0.33 -5.07 10.49
CA PRO A 69 -0.76 -5.20 11.86
C PRO A 69 -2.24 -5.62 11.94
N LEU A 70 -2.52 -6.58 12.81
CA LEU A 70 -3.85 -7.12 13.07
C LEU A 70 -4.31 -6.73 14.48
N LYS A 71 -5.61 -6.55 14.66
CA LYS A 71 -6.23 -6.44 15.98
C LYS A 71 -5.95 -7.69 16.82
N GLU A 72 -5.92 -7.54 18.14
CA GLU A 72 -5.87 -8.68 19.05
C GLU A 72 -7.02 -9.65 18.75
N ASN A 73 -6.71 -10.96 18.79
CA ASN A 73 -7.68 -12.03 18.51
C ASN A 73 -8.26 -12.02 17.08
N ALA A 74 -7.63 -11.33 16.11
CA ALA A 74 -8.07 -11.27 14.72
C ALA A 74 -8.33 -12.66 14.10
N GLU A 75 -7.46 -13.63 14.41
CA GLU A 75 -7.61 -15.00 13.92
C GLU A 75 -8.86 -15.69 14.49
N SER A 76 -9.20 -15.46 15.76
CA SER A 76 -10.36 -16.13 16.38
C SER A 76 -11.71 -15.50 16.04
N VAL A 77 -11.74 -14.25 15.54
CA VAL A 77 -13.00 -13.56 15.19
C VAL A 77 -13.43 -13.76 13.73
N LEU A 78 -12.51 -14.16 12.86
CA LEU A 78 -12.83 -14.45 11.47
C LEU A 78 -13.62 -15.75 11.35
N GLY A 79 -14.78 -15.66 10.69
CA GLY A 79 -15.54 -16.84 10.27
C GLY A 79 -14.99 -17.46 8.98
N ARG A 80 -15.76 -18.40 8.42
CA ARG A 80 -15.44 -19.05 7.14
C ARG A 80 -15.68 -18.07 5.97
N SER A 81 -14.75 -18.00 5.02
CA SER A 81 -14.87 -17.17 3.80
C SER A 81 -14.82 -17.97 2.48
N LYS A 82 -14.31 -19.21 2.51
CA LYS A 82 -14.06 -20.05 1.33
C LYS A 82 -15.30 -20.20 0.43
N GLU A 83 -16.45 -20.52 1.01
CA GLU A 83 -17.70 -20.73 0.25
C GLU A 83 -18.13 -19.46 -0.53
N SER A 84 -17.96 -18.28 0.07
CA SER A 84 -18.29 -17.00 -0.59
C SER A 84 -17.32 -16.68 -1.71
N ALA A 85 -16.02 -16.92 -1.48
CA ALA A 85 -14.97 -16.74 -2.49
C ALA A 85 -15.18 -17.65 -3.71
N ILE A 86 -15.50 -18.93 -3.49
CA ILE A 86 -15.81 -19.88 -4.57
C ILE A 86 -17.04 -19.45 -5.36
N LYS A 87 -18.11 -18.98 -4.70
CA LYS A 87 -19.31 -18.48 -5.40
C LYS A 87 -18.97 -17.30 -6.31
N ARG A 88 -18.11 -16.37 -5.86
CA ARG A 88 -17.65 -15.25 -6.69
C ARG A 88 -16.78 -15.70 -7.86
N LEU A 89 -15.87 -16.65 -7.62
CA LEU A 89 -15.03 -17.25 -8.66
C LEU A 89 -15.87 -17.93 -9.76
N ASN A 90 -16.87 -18.74 -9.38
CA ASN A 90 -17.79 -19.37 -10.34
C ASN A 90 -18.53 -18.32 -11.19
N GLY A 91 -18.94 -17.20 -10.58
CA GLY A 91 -19.54 -16.08 -11.29
C GLY A 91 -18.60 -15.44 -12.31
N ILE A 92 -17.29 -15.38 -12.03
CA ILE A 92 -16.28 -14.93 -12.99
C ILE A 92 -16.18 -15.94 -14.14
N TRP A 93 -16.00 -17.24 -13.85
CA TRP A 93 -15.88 -18.27 -14.88
C TRP A 93 -17.06 -18.26 -15.87
N ASN A 94 -18.29 -18.11 -15.37
CA ASN A 94 -19.47 -17.98 -16.21
C ASN A 94 -19.43 -16.78 -17.17
N LYS A 95 -18.78 -15.68 -16.77
CA LYS A 95 -18.57 -14.50 -17.64
C LYS A 95 -17.45 -14.73 -18.64
N LEU A 96 -16.35 -15.35 -18.21
CA LEU A 96 -15.21 -15.68 -19.08
C LEU A 96 -15.64 -16.63 -20.20
N ASN A 97 -16.42 -17.67 -19.87
CA ASN A 97 -16.95 -18.63 -20.86
C ASN A 97 -17.85 -18.01 -21.93
N LYS A 98 -18.38 -16.80 -21.67
CA LYS A 98 -19.23 -16.06 -22.62
C LYS A 98 -18.46 -14.99 -23.39
N ASN A 99 -17.21 -14.69 -23.02
CA ASN A 99 -16.43 -13.59 -23.56
C ASN A 99 -14.94 -13.95 -23.63
N ASN A 100 -14.52 -14.45 -24.80
CA ASN A 100 -13.14 -14.89 -25.06
C ASN A 100 -12.10 -13.78 -24.86
N THR A 101 -12.44 -12.51 -25.16
CA THR A 101 -11.54 -11.37 -24.93
C THR A 101 -11.30 -11.18 -23.44
N MET A 102 -12.36 -11.19 -22.63
CA MET A 102 -12.26 -11.07 -21.18
C MET A 102 -11.50 -12.26 -20.56
N GLU A 103 -11.71 -13.47 -21.07
CA GLU A 103 -10.97 -14.67 -20.66
C GLU A 103 -9.46 -14.53 -20.89
N THR A 104 -9.06 -14.10 -22.09
CA THR A 104 -7.65 -13.93 -22.46
C THR A 104 -6.98 -12.92 -21.52
N LEU A 105 -7.59 -11.74 -21.35
CA LEU A 105 -7.08 -10.70 -20.45
C LEU A 105 -7.02 -11.16 -18.99
N TYR A 106 -7.98 -11.98 -18.54
CA TYR A 106 -7.99 -12.51 -17.18
C TYR A 106 -6.82 -13.46 -16.95
N LYS A 107 -6.56 -14.37 -17.91
CA LYS A 107 -5.43 -15.31 -17.83
C LYS A 107 -4.09 -14.59 -17.87
N GLU A 108 -3.96 -13.57 -18.71
CA GLU A 108 -2.77 -12.71 -18.77
C GLU A 108 -2.52 -12.02 -17.44
N PHE A 109 -3.54 -11.36 -16.86
CA PHE A 109 -3.43 -10.73 -15.55
C PHE A 109 -2.97 -11.72 -14.47
N MET A 110 -3.61 -12.90 -14.39
CA MET A 110 -3.24 -13.88 -13.36
C MET A 110 -1.81 -14.37 -13.54
N ARG A 111 -1.38 -14.66 -14.78
CA ARG A 111 0.01 -15.08 -15.05
C ARG A 111 1.01 -13.99 -14.69
N GLU A 112 0.72 -12.73 -15.02
CA GLU A 112 1.58 -11.60 -14.65
C GLU A 112 1.68 -11.44 -13.13
N TYR A 113 0.53 -11.51 -12.43
CA TYR A 113 0.46 -11.39 -10.98
C TYR A 113 1.29 -12.47 -10.25
N GLU A 114 1.28 -13.70 -10.78
CA GLU A 114 2.15 -14.79 -10.33
C GLU A 114 3.63 -14.54 -10.65
N ASN A 115 3.95 -14.18 -11.91
CA ASN A 115 5.32 -13.91 -12.35
C ASN A 115 6.01 -12.78 -11.57
N LEU A 116 5.23 -11.78 -11.14
CA LEU A 116 5.72 -10.68 -10.29
C LEU A 116 5.93 -11.10 -8.82
N GLY A 117 5.57 -12.33 -8.45
CA GLY A 117 5.63 -12.84 -7.09
C GLY A 117 4.57 -12.24 -6.17
N HIS A 118 3.45 -11.74 -6.72
CA HIS A 118 2.33 -11.22 -5.94
C HIS A 118 1.34 -12.30 -5.50
N MET A 119 1.43 -13.49 -6.09
CA MET A 119 0.76 -14.69 -5.60
C MET A 119 1.62 -15.94 -5.83
N GLU A 120 1.33 -16.99 -5.07
CA GLU A 120 1.95 -18.31 -5.22
C GLU A 120 0.87 -19.40 -5.11
N GLU A 121 1.12 -20.54 -5.76
CA GLU A 121 0.26 -21.71 -5.61
C GLU A 121 0.42 -22.33 -4.21
N ILE A 122 -0.70 -22.51 -3.52
CA ILE A 122 -0.73 -23.17 -2.21
C ILE A 122 -0.63 -24.70 -2.43
N LYS A 123 0.53 -25.27 -2.13
CA LYS A 123 0.77 -26.73 -2.27
C LYS A 123 0.14 -27.57 -1.15
N ASN A 124 0.07 -27.03 0.05
CA ASN A 124 -0.51 -27.67 1.22
C ASN A 124 -1.41 -26.67 1.95
N GLU A 125 -2.70 -26.93 2.02
CA GLU A 125 -3.58 -26.17 2.91
C GLU A 125 -3.18 -26.47 4.35
N ASN A 126 -2.63 -25.48 5.05
CA ASN A 126 -2.39 -25.57 6.48
C ASN A 126 -3.74 -25.51 7.21
N MET A 127 -4.42 -26.65 7.32
CA MET A 127 -5.72 -26.80 7.98
C MET A 127 -5.71 -26.44 9.48
N GLY A 128 -4.51 -26.34 10.09
CA GLY A 128 -4.33 -25.93 11.49
C GLY A 128 -4.22 -24.42 11.72
N LYS A 129 -4.20 -23.59 10.67
CA LYS A 129 -4.17 -22.12 10.79
C LYS A 129 -5.46 -21.50 10.26
N VAL A 130 -5.81 -20.32 10.78
CA VAL A 130 -6.95 -19.56 10.28
C VAL A 130 -6.64 -19.05 8.87
N ASN A 131 -7.38 -19.57 7.89
CA ASN A 131 -7.23 -19.21 6.48
C ASN A 131 -8.37 -18.30 6.05
N TYR A 132 -8.03 -17.13 5.51
CA TYR A 132 -9.00 -16.21 4.91
C TYR A 132 -8.88 -16.22 3.39
N TYR A 133 -9.97 -16.59 2.71
CA TYR A 133 -10.07 -16.58 1.26
C TYR A 133 -10.69 -15.25 0.81
N ILE A 134 -9.88 -14.40 0.19
CA ILE A 134 -10.33 -13.10 -0.30
C ILE A 134 -11.11 -13.32 -1.62
N PRO A 135 -12.43 -13.04 -1.67
CA PRO A 135 -13.15 -13.06 -2.95
C PRO A 135 -12.58 -11.97 -3.87
N HIS A 136 -12.51 -12.25 -5.17
CA HIS A 136 -12.20 -11.24 -6.16
C HIS A 136 -13.28 -11.12 -7.22
N HIS A 137 -13.22 -10.05 -8.01
CA HIS A 137 -14.05 -9.88 -9.18
C HIS A 137 -13.28 -9.16 -10.30
N ALA A 138 -13.67 -9.46 -11.54
CA ALA A 138 -13.09 -8.87 -12.73
C ALA A 138 -13.99 -7.75 -13.25
N ILE A 139 -13.48 -6.53 -13.30
CA ILE A 139 -14.14 -5.35 -13.88
C ILE A 139 -13.64 -5.18 -15.31
N TYR A 140 -14.47 -5.59 -16.26
CA TYR A 140 -14.20 -5.45 -17.69
C TYR A 140 -14.91 -4.22 -18.27
N LYS A 141 -14.14 -3.33 -18.89
CA LYS A 141 -14.60 -2.09 -19.55
C LYS A 141 -13.88 -1.97 -20.92
N PRO A 142 -14.43 -2.56 -21.99
CA PRO A 142 -13.77 -2.60 -23.31
C PRO A 142 -13.53 -1.21 -23.92
N GLU A 143 -14.35 -0.22 -23.55
CA GLU A 143 -14.24 1.19 -23.98
C GLU A 143 -12.96 1.89 -23.47
N LYS A 144 -12.25 1.31 -22.50
CA LYS A 144 -11.05 1.93 -21.91
C LYS A 144 -9.81 1.67 -22.77
N THR A 145 -9.11 2.74 -23.11
CA THR A 145 -7.88 2.72 -23.92
C THR A 145 -6.67 2.11 -23.24
N SER A 146 -6.48 2.30 -21.92
CA SER A 146 -5.28 1.83 -21.21
C SER A 146 -5.44 0.47 -20.51
N THR A 147 -6.54 0.27 -19.78
CA THR A 147 -6.75 -0.96 -19.00
C THR A 147 -8.21 -1.38 -19.07
N SER A 148 -8.48 -2.27 -20.03
CA SER A 148 -9.81 -2.82 -20.30
C SER A 148 -10.26 -3.84 -19.25
N LEU A 149 -9.34 -4.49 -18.52
CA LEU A 149 -9.66 -5.41 -17.42
C LEU A 149 -8.92 -5.03 -16.12
N ARG A 150 -9.63 -4.97 -14.99
CA ARG A 150 -9.02 -4.88 -13.65
C ARG A 150 -9.55 -5.98 -12.74
N ILE A 151 -8.68 -6.66 -12.02
CA ILE A 151 -9.06 -7.58 -10.94
C ILE A 151 -9.05 -6.84 -9.61
N VAL A 152 -10.13 -6.98 -8.85
CA VAL A 152 -10.30 -6.34 -7.55
C VAL A 152 -10.51 -7.41 -6.50
N PHE A 153 -9.62 -7.44 -5.51
CA PHE A 153 -9.72 -8.29 -4.33
C PHE A 153 -10.57 -7.57 -3.26
N ASP A 154 -11.65 -8.21 -2.84
CA ASP A 154 -12.62 -7.67 -1.89
C ASP A 154 -12.35 -8.20 -0.48
N ALA A 155 -11.37 -7.59 0.19
CA ALA A 155 -11.09 -7.81 1.61
C ALA A 155 -12.16 -7.19 2.55
N GLY A 156 -13.15 -6.47 1.99
CA GLY A 156 -14.32 -5.96 2.71
C GLY A 156 -15.43 -7.00 2.84
N ALA A 157 -15.35 -8.11 2.11
CA ALA A 157 -16.34 -9.18 2.18
C ALA A 157 -16.42 -9.78 3.59
N LYS A 158 -17.64 -9.82 4.13
CA LYS A 158 -17.91 -10.41 5.44
C LYS A 158 -17.79 -11.93 5.37
N THR A 159 -17.17 -12.51 6.39
CA THR A 159 -17.18 -13.96 6.63
C THR A 159 -18.50 -14.41 7.25
N THR A 160 -18.65 -15.71 7.53
CA THR A 160 -19.80 -16.24 8.27
C THR A 160 -19.99 -15.62 9.67
N SER A 161 -18.97 -15.03 10.28
CA SER A 161 -19.09 -14.31 11.56
C SER A 161 -19.57 -12.86 11.41
N GLY A 162 -19.73 -12.37 10.18
CA GLY A 162 -20.06 -10.97 9.89
C GLY A 162 -18.87 -10.01 9.91
N VAL A 163 -17.67 -10.50 10.27
CA VAL A 163 -16.40 -9.76 10.29
C VAL A 163 -15.69 -9.89 8.93
N SER A 164 -15.04 -8.82 8.45
CA SER A 164 -14.24 -8.81 7.22
C SER A 164 -12.74 -8.60 7.49
N LEU A 165 -11.89 -8.93 6.52
CA LEU A 165 -10.44 -8.76 6.65
C LEU A 165 -10.06 -7.28 6.85
N ASN A 166 -10.68 -6.36 6.11
CA ASN A 166 -10.46 -4.92 6.30
C ASN A 166 -10.84 -4.42 7.70
N SER A 167 -11.78 -5.07 8.39
CA SER A 167 -12.22 -4.65 9.72
C SER A 167 -11.26 -5.07 10.85
N ILE A 168 -10.38 -6.04 10.58
CA ILE A 168 -9.40 -6.56 11.54
C ILE A 168 -7.99 -5.99 11.35
N PHE A 169 -7.69 -5.36 10.20
CA PHE A 169 -6.47 -4.59 10.04
C PHE A 169 -6.51 -3.33 10.91
N LEU A 170 -5.35 -2.99 11.48
CA LEU A 170 -5.14 -1.70 12.12
C LEU A 170 -4.66 -0.70 11.08
N ASN A 171 -5.17 0.53 11.13
CA ASN A 171 -4.87 1.56 10.13
C ASN A 171 -3.54 2.28 10.44
N GLY A 172 -3.07 2.19 11.69
CA GLY A 172 -1.76 2.75 12.09
C GLY A 172 -1.67 4.27 12.04
N GLY A 173 -2.82 4.95 11.88
CA GLY A 173 -2.92 6.40 11.84
C GLY A 173 -2.54 7.04 10.51
N ILE A 174 -2.63 8.37 10.47
CA ILE A 174 -2.34 9.17 9.27
C ILE A 174 -0.94 9.79 9.42
N ILE A 175 0.01 9.32 8.62
CA ILE A 175 1.38 9.86 8.58
C ILE A 175 1.43 11.22 7.86
N GLN A 176 0.51 11.47 6.91
CA GLN A 176 0.49 12.71 6.13
C GLN A 176 0.03 13.90 6.97
N GLN A 177 0.72 15.03 6.89
CA GLN A 177 0.27 16.25 7.56
C GLN A 177 -1.10 16.71 7.06
N ILE A 178 -1.83 17.44 7.93
CA ILE A 178 -3.13 18.02 7.56
C ILE A 178 -2.91 19.01 6.40
N LEU A 179 -3.78 18.93 5.40
CA LEU A 179 -3.69 19.75 4.18
C LEU A 179 -3.52 21.25 4.47
N PHE A 180 -4.17 21.76 5.51
CA PHE A 180 -4.04 23.15 5.94
C PHE A 180 -2.59 23.55 6.29
N SER A 181 -1.86 22.68 7.00
CA SER A 181 -0.45 22.90 7.33
C SER A 181 0.42 22.93 6.07
N ILE A 182 0.12 22.06 5.11
CA ILE A 182 0.82 22.03 3.82
C ILE A 182 0.58 23.34 3.04
N VAL A 183 -0.68 23.77 2.89
CA VAL A 183 -1.02 24.99 2.13
C VAL A 183 -0.48 26.27 2.80
N SER A 184 -0.45 26.31 4.14
CA SER A 184 0.08 27.47 4.86
C SER A 184 1.58 27.65 4.63
N ARG A 185 2.34 26.56 4.51
CA ARG A 185 3.80 26.59 4.25
C ARG A 185 4.15 27.16 2.89
N PHE A 186 3.36 26.87 1.85
CA PHE A 186 3.53 27.48 0.52
C PHE A 186 3.39 29.01 0.52
N ARG A 187 2.74 29.59 1.54
CA ARG A 187 2.52 31.04 1.63
C ARG A 187 3.57 31.77 2.46
N THR A 188 4.28 31.07 3.35
CA THR A 188 5.26 31.66 4.28
C THR A 188 6.69 31.62 3.77
N GLN A 189 7.02 30.74 2.81
CA GLN A 189 8.31 30.76 2.13
C GLN A 189 8.21 31.58 0.83
N LYS A 190 8.70 32.82 0.87
CA LYS A 190 9.00 33.67 -0.30
C LYS A 190 10.51 33.80 -0.45
#